data_AF-K1XKR7-F1
#
_entry.id   AF-K1XKR7-F1
#
_cell.length_a   1.000
_cell.length_b   1.000
_cell.length_c   1.000
_cell.angle_alpha   90.00
_cell.angle_beta   90.00
_cell.angle_gamma   90.00
#
_symmetry.space_group_name_H-M   'P 1'
#
loop_
_entity.id
_entity.type
_entity.pdbx_description
1 polymer ?
#
loop_
_entity_poly.entity_id
_entity_poly.type
_entity_poly.pdbx_seq_one_letter_code
_entity_poly.pdbx_strand_id
1 'polypeptide(L)'
;MTDTHLNSLRKNKLQHAEHNYSACMYLKQSKEFPDWIITTAFYSALHYFESLIFPYKESSVEYKSTEEFFQNNKLKYKLENIHSARLHLVKTCYPEYKNAYKDLLGISKTARYNDYKAYDMNDADRKIQNLNRIKQFVLSQFATQKP
;
A
#
# COMPACT_ATOMS: atom_id res chain seq x y z
N MET A 1 -0.91 -24.72 -6.08
CA MET A 1 -1.72 -24.03 -5.05
C MET A 1 -3.12 -23.87 -5.60
N THR A 2 -4.16 -24.22 -4.84
CA THR A 2 -5.56 -24.14 -5.29
C THR A 2 -6.04 -22.68 -5.28
N ASP A 3 -6.96 -22.32 -6.18
CA ASP A 3 -7.54 -20.96 -6.26
C ASP A 3 -8.11 -20.48 -4.92
N THR A 4 -8.63 -21.40 -4.11
CA THR A 4 -9.16 -21.13 -2.76
C THR A 4 -8.12 -20.54 -1.81
N HIS A 5 -6.87 -21.02 -1.86
CA HIS A 5 -5.81 -20.52 -0.97
C HIS A 5 -5.35 -19.12 -1.36
N LEU A 6 -5.23 -18.85 -2.67
CA LEU A 6 -4.88 -17.54 -3.21
C LEU A 6 -5.94 -16.50 -2.87
N ASN A 7 -7.22 -16.86 -3.01
CA ASN A 7 -8.33 -15.99 -2.63
C ASN A 7 -8.33 -15.67 -1.12
N SER A 8 -7.96 -16.64 -0.28
CA SER A 8 -7.81 -16.40 1.16
C SER A 8 -6.70 -15.39 1.49
N LEU A 9 -5.56 -15.46 0.82
CA LEU A 9 -4.44 -14.52 1.04
C LEU A 9 -4.80 -13.09 0.63
N ARG A 10 -5.42 -12.92 -0.55
CA ARG A 10 -5.91 -11.62 -1.02
C ARG A 10 -6.92 -11.02 -0.06
N LYS A 11 -7.87 -11.83 0.41
CA LYS A 11 -8.89 -11.42 1.39
C LYS A 11 -8.27 -10.98 2.71
N ASN A 12 -7.29 -11.72 3.22
CA ASN A 12 -6.59 -11.33 4.45
C ASN A 12 -5.88 -9.97 4.30
N LYS A 13 -5.17 -9.73 3.19
CA LYS A 13 -4.56 -8.43 2.90
C LYS A 13 -5.59 -7.31 2.81
N LEU A 14 -6.73 -7.55 2.17
CA LEU A 14 -7.81 -6.57 2.08
C LEU A 14 -8.39 -6.23 3.47
N GLN A 15 -8.56 -7.23 4.35
CA GLN A 15 -8.99 -7.00 5.74
C GLN A 15 -7.99 -6.13 6.52
N HIS A 16 -6.69 -6.38 6.38
CA HIS A 16 -5.66 -5.53 6.98
C HIS A 16 -5.71 -4.10 6.42
N ALA A 17 -5.98 -3.95 5.12
CA ALA A 17 -6.12 -2.64 4.48
C ALA A 17 -7.29 -1.84 5.09
N GLU A 18 -8.46 -2.46 5.24
CA GLU A 18 -9.66 -1.85 5.81
C GLU A 18 -9.53 -1.58 7.32
N HIS A 19 -8.84 -2.44 8.06
CA HIS A 19 -8.53 -2.19 9.48
C HIS A 19 -7.67 -0.93 9.64
N ASN A 20 -6.57 -0.83 8.87
CA ASN A 20 -5.70 0.34 8.90
C ASN A 20 -6.39 1.61 8.38
N TYR A 21 -7.29 1.46 7.40
CA TYR A 21 -8.14 2.56 6.92
C TYR A 21 -9.02 3.10 8.05
N SER A 22 -9.67 2.20 8.80
CA SER A 22 -10.55 2.56 9.91
C SER A 22 -9.77 3.30 11.01
N ALA A 23 -8.57 2.81 11.36
CA ALA A 23 -7.67 3.50 12.28
C ALA A 23 -7.27 4.90 11.77
N CYS A 24 -6.95 5.03 10.48
CA CYS A 24 -6.63 6.32 9.84
C CYS A 24 -7.81 7.30 9.95
N MET A 25 -9.03 6.85 9.67
CA MET A 25 -10.22 7.69 9.77
C MET A 25 -10.55 8.07 11.21
N TYR A 26 -10.33 7.18 12.17
CA TYR A 26 -10.46 7.49 13.59
C TYR A 26 -9.49 8.59 14.01
N LEU A 27 -8.20 8.49 13.64
CA LEU A 27 -7.20 9.52 13.94
C LEU A 27 -7.52 10.85 13.26
N LYS A 28 -8.07 10.83 12.03
CA LYS A 28 -8.50 12.06 11.33
C LYS A 28 -9.54 12.84 12.13
N GLN A 29 -10.39 12.17 12.91
CA GLN A 29 -11.42 12.83 13.71
C GLN A 29 -10.83 13.67 14.85
N SER A 30 -9.70 13.26 15.44
CA SER A 30 -9.05 14.07 16.49
C SER A 30 -8.39 15.32 15.94
N LYS A 31 -7.89 15.28 14.69
CA LYS A 31 -7.10 16.36 14.06
C LYS A 31 -5.79 16.72 14.79
N GLU A 32 -5.31 15.81 15.64
CA GLU A 32 -4.14 16.06 16.51
C GLU A 32 -2.86 15.40 16.02
N PHE A 33 -2.96 14.35 15.20
CA PHE A 33 -1.83 13.48 14.87
C PHE A 33 -1.63 13.32 13.36
N PRO A 34 -1.26 14.39 12.63
CA PRO A 34 -1.10 14.35 11.18
C PRO A 34 -0.07 13.32 10.72
N ASP A 35 1.02 13.13 11.46
CA ASP A 35 2.05 12.11 11.24
C ASP A 35 1.48 10.68 11.30
N TRP A 36 0.64 10.39 12.30
CA TRP A 36 -0.02 9.09 12.45
C TRP A 36 -1.12 8.87 11.43
N ILE A 37 -1.87 9.91 11.06
CA ILE A 37 -2.85 9.83 9.95
C ILE A 37 -2.14 9.44 8.66
N ILE A 38 -1.01 10.08 8.35
CA ILE A 38 -0.24 9.78 7.13
C ILE A 38 0.37 8.36 7.21
N THR A 39 0.88 7.97 8.37
CA THR A 39 1.46 6.64 8.58
C THR A 39 0.42 5.53 8.39
N THR A 40 -0.75 5.65 9.02
CA THR A 40 -1.84 4.68 8.88
C THR A 40 -2.41 4.67 7.46
N ALA A 41 -2.48 5.84 6.80
CA ALA A 41 -2.85 5.91 5.39
C ALA A 41 -1.89 5.13 4.48
N PHE A 42 -0.58 5.26 4.70
CA PHE A 42 0.42 4.50 3.95
C PHE A 42 0.27 2.98 4.17
N TYR A 43 0.14 2.53 5.42
CA TYR A 43 -0.02 1.11 5.72
C TYR A 43 -1.32 0.51 5.17
N SER A 44 -2.39 1.31 5.11
CA SER A 44 -3.63 0.90 4.45
C SER A 44 -3.42 0.75 2.93
N ALA A 45 -2.84 1.76 2.26
CA ALA A 45 -2.56 1.72 0.82
C ALA A 45 -1.60 0.57 0.43
N LEU A 46 -0.62 0.27 1.27
CA LEU A 46 0.27 -0.88 1.12
C LEU A 46 -0.51 -2.18 1.02
N HIS A 47 -1.41 -2.45 1.97
CA HIS A 47 -2.19 -3.68 1.97
C HIS A 47 -3.23 -3.74 0.86
N TYR A 48 -3.83 -2.60 0.47
CA TYR A 48 -4.71 -2.55 -0.70
C TYR A 48 -3.98 -3.03 -1.96
N PHE A 49 -2.81 -2.49 -2.28
CA PHE A 49 -2.07 -2.94 -3.46
C PHE A 49 -1.57 -4.37 -3.32
N GLU A 50 -1.06 -4.78 -2.15
CA GLU A 50 -0.64 -6.17 -1.95
C GLU A 50 -1.79 -7.17 -2.16
N SER A 51 -3.04 -6.80 -1.84
CA SER A 51 -4.21 -7.65 -2.08
C SER A 51 -4.53 -7.87 -3.57
N LEU A 52 -4.09 -6.96 -4.45
CA LEU A 52 -4.26 -7.10 -5.90
C LEU A 52 -3.05 -7.72 -6.59
N ILE A 53 -1.85 -7.23 -6.22
CA ILE A 53 -0.59 -7.60 -6.88
C ILE A 53 -0.26 -9.06 -6.65
N PHE A 54 -0.51 -9.58 -5.44
CA PHE A 54 -0.09 -10.93 -5.08
C PHE A 54 -1.20 -11.97 -5.28
N PRO A 55 -0.86 -13.18 -5.78
CA PRO A 55 0.47 -13.59 -6.23
C PRO A 55 0.91 -12.86 -7.52
N TYR A 56 2.18 -12.46 -7.59
CA TYR A 56 2.78 -11.76 -8.74
C TYR A 56 3.66 -12.72 -9.53
N LYS A 57 3.46 -12.80 -10.84
CA LYS A 57 4.23 -13.68 -11.72
C LYS A 57 5.14 -12.85 -12.61
N GLU A 58 6.42 -13.23 -12.64
CA GLU A 58 7.38 -12.67 -13.57
C GLU A 58 8.23 -13.81 -14.16
N SER A 59 8.16 -13.97 -15.48
CA SER A 59 8.73 -15.12 -16.19
C SER A 59 8.18 -16.44 -15.63
N SER A 60 9.06 -17.33 -15.14
CA SER A 60 8.71 -18.64 -14.57
C SER A 60 8.63 -18.64 -13.03
N VAL A 61 8.72 -17.48 -12.39
CA VAL A 61 8.73 -17.35 -10.92
C VAL A 61 7.44 -16.68 -10.46
N GLU A 62 6.78 -17.28 -9.47
CA GLU A 62 5.64 -16.70 -8.76
C GLU A 62 6.11 -16.24 -7.38
N TYR A 63 5.81 -14.99 -7.05
CA TYR A 63 6.07 -14.40 -5.74
C TYR A 63 4.76 -14.23 -4.99
N LYS A 64 4.78 -14.48 -3.68
CA LYS A 64 3.60 -14.40 -2.80
C LYS A 64 3.59 -13.14 -1.93
N SER A 65 4.72 -12.46 -1.82
CA SER A 65 4.85 -11.24 -1.04
C SER A 65 5.91 -10.31 -1.62
N THR A 66 5.88 -9.05 -1.17
CA THR A 66 6.90 -8.07 -1.54
C THR A 66 8.26 -8.49 -1.01
N GLU A 67 8.32 -9.13 0.16
CA GLU A 67 9.56 -9.63 0.76
C GLU A 67 10.21 -10.69 -0.12
N GLU A 68 9.41 -11.64 -0.63
CA GLU A 68 9.90 -12.67 -1.55
C GLU A 68 10.38 -12.05 -2.86
N PHE A 69 9.59 -11.14 -3.45
CA PHE A 69 10.00 -10.42 -4.65
C PHE A 69 11.30 -9.64 -4.44
N PHE A 70 11.42 -8.92 -3.31
CA PHE A 70 12.60 -8.13 -2.98
C PHE A 70 13.85 -8.99 -2.86
N GLN A 71 13.81 -10.10 -2.10
CA GLN A 71 15.00 -10.93 -1.89
C GLN A 71 15.53 -11.52 -3.21
N ASN A 72 14.63 -11.95 -4.08
CA ASN A 72 14.99 -12.56 -5.37
C ASN A 72 15.38 -11.53 -6.43
N ASN A 73 14.93 -10.27 -6.33
CA ASN A 73 15.10 -9.28 -7.40
C ASN A 73 15.88 -8.01 -7.01
N LYS A 74 16.39 -7.93 -5.77
CA LYS A 74 17.10 -6.71 -5.30
C LYS A 74 18.25 -6.28 -6.19
N LEU A 75 19.05 -7.23 -6.70
CA LEU A 75 20.18 -6.92 -7.60
C LEU A 75 19.70 -6.59 -9.01
N LYS A 76 18.76 -7.39 -9.54
CA LYS A 76 18.17 -7.24 -10.88
C LYS A 76 17.58 -5.84 -11.09
N TYR A 77 16.83 -5.35 -10.09
CA TYR A 77 16.13 -4.06 -10.17
C TYR A 77 16.78 -2.95 -9.36
N LYS A 78 17.98 -3.17 -8.81
CA LYS A 78 18.71 -2.21 -7.96
C LYS A 78 17.83 -1.67 -6.81
N LEU A 79 17.11 -2.57 -6.16
CA LEU A 79 16.19 -2.23 -5.06
C LEU A 79 16.99 -2.07 -3.77
N GLU A 80 17.02 -0.86 -3.23
CA GLU A 80 17.72 -0.55 -1.97
C GLU A 80 17.07 -1.17 -0.73
N ASN A 81 15.72 -1.26 -0.69
CA ASN A 81 14.99 -1.74 0.47
C ASN A 81 13.57 -2.21 0.07
N ILE A 82 12.84 -2.76 1.03
CA ILE A 82 11.48 -3.27 0.80
C ILE A 82 10.52 -2.21 0.23
N HIS A 83 10.72 -0.93 0.55
CA HIS A 83 9.84 0.12 0.04
C HIS A 83 10.11 0.46 -1.43
N SER A 84 11.36 0.40 -1.89
CA SER A 84 11.67 0.55 -3.31
C SER A 84 11.11 -0.64 -4.10
N ALA A 85 11.11 -1.85 -3.52
CA ALA A 85 10.42 -3.01 -4.10
C ALA A 85 8.90 -2.80 -4.24
N ARG A 86 8.23 -2.31 -3.20
CA ARG A 86 6.79 -2.00 -3.25
C ARG A 86 6.48 -0.95 -4.33
N LEU A 87 7.24 0.14 -4.35
CA LEU A 87 7.05 1.18 -5.36
C LEU A 87 7.31 0.67 -6.77
N HIS A 88 8.30 -0.21 -6.96
CA HIS A 88 8.55 -0.88 -8.22
C HIS A 88 7.31 -1.70 -8.65
N LEU A 89 6.80 -2.57 -7.78
CA LEU A 89 5.64 -3.41 -8.09
C LEU A 89 4.39 -2.58 -8.42
N VAL A 90 4.10 -1.53 -7.64
CA VAL A 90 2.97 -0.62 -7.94
C VAL A 90 3.18 0.09 -9.27
N LYS A 91 4.39 0.59 -9.56
CA LYS A 91 4.70 1.23 -10.84
C LYS A 91 4.51 0.27 -12.01
N THR A 92 4.91 -0.99 -11.85
CA THR A 92 4.84 -2.01 -12.91
C THR A 92 3.41 -2.47 -13.16
N CYS A 93 2.63 -2.72 -12.10
CA CYS A 93 1.26 -3.25 -12.23
C CYS A 93 0.20 -2.17 -12.42
N TYR A 94 0.38 -1.00 -11.80
CA TYR A 94 -0.61 0.08 -11.70
C TYR A 94 0.06 1.46 -11.86
N PRO A 95 0.69 1.74 -13.02
CA PRO A 95 1.50 2.94 -13.25
C PRO A 95 0.75 4.25 -12.97
N GLU A 96 -0.56 4.29 -13.18
CA GLU A 96 -1.44 5.44 -12.95
C GLU A 96 -1.60 5.81 -11.46
N TYR A 97 -1.30 4.89 -10.54
CA TYR A 97 -1.31 5.12 -9.09
C TYR A 97 0.09 5.29 -8.48
N LYS A 98 1.15 5.18 -9.29
CA LYS A 98 2.54 5.31 -8.83
C LYS A 98 2.76 6.59 -8.01
N ASN A 99 2.28 7.73 -8.49
CA ASN A 99 2.52 9.01 -7.82
C ASN A 99 1.77 9.08 -6.49
N ALA A 100 0.49 8.68 -6.45
CA ALA A 100 -0.29 8.61 -5.23
C ALA A 100 0.36 7.70 -4.17
N TYR A 101 0.87 6.54 -4.60
CA TYR A 101 1.58 5.61 -3.72
C TYR A 101 2.94 6.15 -3.25
N LYS A 102 3.74 6.72 -4.17
CA LYS A 102 5.05 7.33 -3.84
C LYS A 102 4.88 8.46 -2.82
N ASP A 103 3.84 9.26 -2.99
CA ASP A 103 3.50 10.36 -2.10
C ASP A 103 3.16 9.89 -0.68
N LEU A 104 2.48 8.76 -0.53
CA LEU A 104 2.22 8.12 0.77
C LEU A 104 3.49 7.53 1.38
N LEU A 105 4.30 6.87 0.54
CA LEU A 105 5.53 6.21 0.97
C LEU A 105 6.56 7.21 1.52
N GLY A 106 6.79 8.32 0.81
CA GLY A 106 7.82 9.30 1.14
C GLY A 106 7.65 9.88 2.54
N ILE A 107 6.41 10.11 2.98
CA ILE A 107 6.13 10.74 4.26
C ILE A 107 6.17 9.74 5.43
N SER A 108 5.81 8.47 5.22
CA SER A 108 5.85 7.48 6.32
C SER A 108 7.26 7.23 6.88
N LYS A 109 8.31 7.55 6.11
CA LYS A 109 9.72 7.51 6.54
C LYS A 109 10.14 8.79 7.27
N THR A 110 9.70 9.95 6.79
CA THR A 110 10.10 11.25 7.37
C THR A 110 9.29 11.61 8.62
N ALA A 111 7.97 11.34 8.63
CA ALA A 111 7.07 11.68 9.73
C ALA A 111 7.37 10.93 11.04
N ARG A 112 7.82 9.67 10.95
CA ARG A 112 8.11 8.85 12.14
C ARG A 112 9.48 9.06 12.75
N TYR A 113 10.45 9.50 11.95
CA TYR A 113 11.86 9.44 12.35
C TYR A 113 12.59 10.79 12.31
N ASN A 114 12.06 11.79 11.61
CA ASN A 114 12.73 13.08 11.49
C ASN A 114 12.07 14.14 12.38
N ASP A 115 10.77 14.39 12.21
CA ASP A 115 10.05 15.36 13.03
C ASP A 115 8.52 15.18 12.89
N TYR A 116 7.84 14.87 13.99
CA TYR A 116 6.38 14.72 14.02
C TYR A 116 5.65 16.06 13.78
N LYS A 117 6.34 17.20 13.97
CA LYS A 117 5.81 18.55 13.72
C LYS A 117 5.98 19.00 12.27
N ALA A 118 6.69 18.24 11.44
CA ALA A 118 6.93 18.61 10.04
C ALA A 118 5.68 18.51 9.16
N TYR A 119 4.57 18.01 9.68
CA TYR A 119 3.34 17.77 8.92
C TYR A 119 2.14 18.41 9.61
N ASP A 120 1.27 18.99 8.80
CA ASP A 120 0.02 19.57 9.26
C ASP A 120 -1.19 18.73 8.79
N MET A 121 -2.39 19.19 9.14
CA MET A 121 -3.62 18.52 8.70
C MET A 121 -3.87 18.62 7.18
N ASN A 122 -3.30 19.62 6.49
CA ASN A 122 -3.40 19.70 5.03
C ASN A 122 -2.59 18.59 4.36
N ASP A 123 -1.39 18.30 4.88
CA ASP A 123 -0.61 17.13 4.48
C ASP A 123 -1.39 15.84 4.68
N ALA A 124 -1.96 15.65 5.87
CA ALA A 124 -2.75 14.48 6.21
C ALA A 124 -3.96 14.32 5.27
N ASP A 125 -4.67 15.41 4.97
CA ASP A 125 -5.82 15.40 4.07
C ASP A 125 -5.44 15.02 2.64
N ARG A 126 -4.33 15.55 2.11
CA ARG A 126 -3.80 15.13 0.80
C ARG A 126 -3.48 13.64 0.77
N LYS A 127 -2.92 13.08 1.84
CA LYS A 127 -2.63 11.64 1.92
C LYS A 127 -3.89 10.80 2.01
N ILE A 128 -4.91 11.27 2.73
CA ILE A 128 -6.21 10.61 2.76
C ILE A 128 -6.87 10.63 1.37
N GLN A 129 -6.75 11.71 0.61
CA GLN A 129 -7.25 11.76 -0.77
C GLN A 129 -6.57 10.68 -1.65
N ASN A 130 -5.25 10.56 -1.58
CA ASN A 130 -4.51 9.51 -2.27
C ASN A 130 -4.94 8.10 -1.83
N LEU A 131 -5.08 7.88 -0.51
CA LEU A 131 -5.56 6.62 0.05
C LEU A 131 -6.96 6.28 -0.45
N ASN A 132 -7.90 7.23 -0.42
CA ASN A 132 -9.27 7.02 -0.87
C ASN A 132 -9.30 6.65 -2.36
N ARG A 133 -8.49 7.33 -3.19
CA ARG A 133 -8.38 7.02 -4.61
C ARG A 133 -7.89 5.58 -4.83
N ILE A 134 -6.89 5.14 -4.07
CA ILE A 134 -6.39 3.75 -4.10
C ILE A 134 -7.45 2.76 -3.61
N LYS A 135 -8.11 3.04 -2.48
CA LYS A 135 -9.18 2.20 -1.92
C LYS A 135 -10.29 1.98 -2.93
N GLN A 136 -10.83 3.04 -3.53
CA GLN A 136 -11.93 2.93 -4.50
C GLN A 136 -11.53 2.11 -5.71
N PHE A 137 -10.30 2.30 -6.22
CA PHE A 137 -9.77 1.47 -7.29
C PHE A 137 -9.69 0.01 -6.89
N VAL A 138 -9.08 -0.30 -5.74
CA VAL A 138 -8.91 -1.69 -5.31
C VAL A 138 -10.25 -2.38 -5.11
N LEU A 139 -11.20 -1.74 -4.42
CA LEU A 139 -12.52 -2.30 -4.20
C LEU A 139 -13.29 -2.53 -5.51
N SER A 140 -13.13 -1.68 -6.52
CA SER A 140 -13.77 -1.90 -7.82
C SER A 140 -13.26 -3.16 -8.51
N GLN A 141 -11.97 -3.50 -8.36
CA GLN A 141 -11.40 -4.73 -8.92
C GLN A 141 -11.95 -5.99 -8.24
N PHE A 142 -12.35 -5.92 -6.96
CA PHE A 142 -12.98 -7.04 -6.27
C PHE A 142 -14.49 -7.13 -6.55
N ALA A 143 -15.15 -6.01 -6.85
CA ALA A 143 -16.57 -5.98 -7.21
C ALA A 143 -16.84 -6.59 -8.59
N THR A 144 -15.94 -6.39 -9.55
CA THR A 144 -16.01 -6.96 -10.91
C THR A 144 -15.67 -8.45 -10.97
N GLN A 145 -15.16 -9.03 -9.88
CA GLN A 145 -14.85 -10.46 -9.74
C GLN A 145 -16.00 -11.27 -9.10
N LYS A 146 -17.18 -10.66 -8.88
CA LYS A 146 -18.39 -11.42 -8.55
C LYS A 146 -18.84 -12.21 -9.79
N PRO A 147 -19.13 -13.52 -9.66
CA PRO A 147 -19.57 -14.35 -10.77
C PRO A 147 -20.88 -13.85 -11.39
#